data_AF-A0A4Q3DNR5-F1
#
_entry.id   AF-A0A4Q3DNR5-F1
#
_cell.length_a   1.000
_cell.length_b   1.000
_cell.length_c   1.000
_cell.angle_alpha   90.00
_cell.angle_beta   90.00
_cell.angle_gamma   90.00
#
_symmetry.space_group_name_H-M   'P 1'
#
loop_
_entity.id
_entity.type
_entity.pdbx_description
1 polymer ?
#
loop_
_entity_poly.entity_id
_entity_poly.type
_entity_poly.pdbx_seq_one_letter_code
_entity_poly.pdbx_strand_id
1 'polypeptide(L)'
;MSNEEMFPSLTPSAVQVRWRVPTEFPACPDMVSESALEEYAARLVFGAVFAQNSIYKSVTVQCDLSDGELVVRTHLPGDTIKHWAVANVSMKGGLFVHRSESTFYELQGALMHYCEIAKKSYDDPFDNYC
;
A
#
# COMPACT_ATOMS: atom_id res chain seq x y z
N MET A 1 -12.19 5.27 18.09
CA MET A 1 -11.82 5.23 16.66
C MET A 1 -11.45 6.63 16.25
N SER A 2 -10.19 6.88 15.88
CA SER A 2 -9.76 8.17 15.35
C SER A 2 -10.50 8.44 14.04
N ASN A 3 -11.23 9.56 13.96
CA ASN A 3 -11.74 10.08 12.69
C ASN A 3 -10.54 10.62 11.90
N GLU A 4 -9.94 9.76 11.09
CA GLU A 4 -8.87 10.19 10.20
C GLU A 4 -9.46 10.86 8.96
N GLU A 5 -8.90 12.02 8.63
CA GLU A 5 -9.35 12.86 7.53
C GLU A 5 -9.03 12.18 6.18
N MET A 6 -10.05 12.12 5.32
CA MET A 6 -9.96 11.58 3.96
C MET A 6 -9.83 12.73 2.97
N PHE A 7 -8.86 12.64 2.08
CA PHE A 7 -8.64 13.61 1.02
C PHE A 7 -8.95 12.97 -0.35
N PRO A 8 -9.39 13.76 -1.34
CA PRO A 8 -9.53 13.30 -2.71
C PRO A 8 -8.18 12.79 -3.26
N SER A 9 -8.24 11.70 -4.01
CA SER A 9 -7.11 11.21 -4.82
C SER A 9 -7.26 11.68 -6.28
N LEU A 10 -6.29 11.35 -7.13
CA LEU A 10 -6.42 11.54 -8.58
C LEU A 10 -7.20 10.39 -9.26
N THR A 11 -7.53 9.34 -8.51
CA THR A 11 -8.29 8.17 -8.96
C THR A 11 -9.76 8.34 -8.56
N PRO A 12 -10.72 8.36 -9.51
CA PRO A 12 -12.13 8.66 -9.19
C PRO A 12 -12.77 7.73 -8.15
N SER A 13 -12.39 6.45 -8.15
CA SER A 13 -12.93 5.43 -7.25
C SER A 13 -12.24 5.39 -5.87
N ALA A 14 -11.24 6.24 -5.63
CA ALA A 14 -10.41 6.17 -4.44
C ALA A 14 -10.21 7.51 -3.72
N VAL A 15 -10.06 7.42 -2.40
CA VAL A 15 -9.64 8.50 -1.52
C VAL A 15 -8.36 8.11 -0.81
N GLN A 16 -7.66 9.10 -0.26
CA GLN A 16 -6.37 8.93 0.39
C GLN A 16 -6.37 9.44 1.83
N VAL A 17 -5.71 8.71 2.72
CA VAL A 17 -5.57 9.01 4.15
C VAL A 17 -4.08 9.00 4.52
N ARG A 18 -3.63 10.02 5.27
CA ARG A 18 -2.20 10.24 5.63
C ARG A 18 -1.27 10.43 4.43
N TRP A 19 -1.81 10.88 3.29
CA TRP A 19 -1.04 11.31 2.13
C TRP A 19 -1.04 12.84 2.04
N ARG A 20 0.12 13.43 1.69
CA ARG A 20 0.26 14.90 1.57
C ARG A 20 -0.15 15.45 0.20
N VAL A 21 0.03 14.65 -0.85
CA VAL A 21 -0.12 15.09 -2.25
C VAL A 21 -1.19 14.21 -2.90
N PRO A 22 -2.15 14.77 -3.65
CA PRO A 22 -3.10 13.99 -4.43
C PRO A 22 -2.38 12.98 -5.32
N THR A 23 -2.81 11.72 -5.25
CA THR A 23 -2.09 10.58 -5.82
C THR A 23 -3.01 9.74 -6.69
N GLU A 24 -2.50 9.26 -7.81
CA GLU A 24 -3.16 8.29 -8.66
C GLU A 24 -2.79 6.87 -8.22
N PHE A 25 -3.74 5.94 -8.30
CA PHE A 25 -3.60 4.53 -7.99
C PHE A 25 -3.93 3.71 -9.24
N PRO A 26 -3.00 3.57 -10.21
CA PRO A 26 -3.33 3.11 -11.57
C PRO A 26 -3.91 1.70 -11.66
N ALA A 27 -3.55 0.83 -10.71
CA ALA A 27 -4.08 -0.54 -10.65
C ALA A 27 -5.42 -0.66 -9.91
N CYS A 28 -5.91 0.43 -9.29
CA CYS A 28 -7.15 0.44 -8.52
C CYS A 28 -8.35 0.15 -9.43
N PRO A 29 -9.29 -0.72 -9.02
CA PRO A 29 -10.53 -0.91 -9.76
C PRO A 29 -11.38 0.36 -9.81
N ASP A 30 -12.18 0.50 -10.87
CA ASP A 30 -13.03 1.67 -11.10
C ASP A 30 -14.28 1.68 -10.22
N MET A 31 -14.63 0.55 -9.61
CA MET A 31 -15.83 0.38 -8.79
C MET A 31 -15.58 -0.61 -7.66
N VAL A 32 -16.21 -0.35 -6.52
CA VAL A 32 -16.26 -1.28 -5.39
C VAL A 32 -17.34 -2.35 -5.62
N SER A 33 -16.98 -3.60 -5.38
CA SER A 33 -17.82 -4.80 -5.41
C SER A 33 -17.47 -5.69 -4.20
N GLU A 34 -18.16 -6.82 -4.02
CA GLU A 34 -17.82 -7.77 -2.96
C GLU A 34 -16.42 -8.38 -3.14
N SER A 35 -15.97 -8.56 -4.39
CA SER A 35 -14.67 -9.13 -4.77
C SER A 35 -13.60 -8.09 -5.11
N ALA A 36 -13.88 -6.81 -4.86
CA ALA A 36 -13.05 -5.72 -5.38
C ALA A 36 -11.63 -5.70 -4.78
N LEU A 37 -11.44 -6.11 -3.52
CA LEU A 37 -10.10 -6.17 -2.94
C LEU A 37 -9.30 -7.37 -3.47
N GLU A 38 -9.95 -8.51 -3.72
CA GLU A 38 -9.33 -9.67 -4.35
C GLU A 38 -8.91 -9.35 -5.79
N GLU A 39 -9.80 -8.70 -6.55
CA GLU A 39 -9.49 -8.20 -7.90
C GLU A 39 -8.35 -7.20 -7.89
N TYR A 40 -8.33 -6.30 -6.90
CA TYR A 40 -7.24 -5.34 -6.77
C TYR A 40 -5.92 -6.02 -6.41
N ALA A 41 -5.92 -6.96 -5.46
CA ALA A 41 -4.75 -7.75 -5.11
C ALA A 41 -4.16 -8.47 -6.32
N ALA A 42 -5.01 -9.04 -7.19
CA ALA A 42 -4.59 -9.71 -8.42
C ALA A 42 -3.91 -8.77 -9.44
N ARG A 43 -4.20 -7.46 -9.41
CA ARG A 43 -3.55 -6.43 -10.24
C ARG A 43 -2.24 -5.93 -9.62
N LEU A 44 -2.11 -6.03 -8.30
CA LEU A 44 -0.94 -5.59 -7.53
C LEU A 44 0.19 -6.64 -7.54
N VAL A 45 0.60 -7.06 -8.74
CA VAL A 45 1.75 -7.94 -8.94
C VAL A 45 3.07 -7.19 -8.77
N PHE A 46 4.17 -7.92 -8.55
CA PHE A 46 5.50 -7.33 -8.43
C PHE A 46 5.83 -6.41 -9.63
N GLY A 47 6.26 -5.18 -9.35
CA GLY A 47 6.58 -4.17 -10.34
C GLY A 47 5.40 -3.35 -10.88
N ALA A 48 4.16 -3.74 -10.59
CA ALA A 48 2.98 -2.95 -10.95
C ALA A 48 3.02 -1.58 -10.26
N VAL A 49 2.53 -0.54 -10.93
CA VAL A 49 2.48 0.80 -10.32
C VAL A 49 1.39 0.83 -9.26
N PHE A 50 1.79 1.01 -8.01
CA PHE A 50 0.85 1.13 -6.90
C PHE A 50 0.30 2.55 -6.81
N ALA A 51 1.21 3.52 -6.77
CA ALA A 51 0.87 4.93 -6.58
C ALA A 51 1.80 5.82 -7.42
N GLN A 52 1.27 6.89 -8.01
CA GLN A 52 2.07 7.87 -8.72
C GLN A 52 1.46 9.27 -8.69
N ASN A 53 2.32 10.28 -8.83
CA ASN A 53 1.96 11.65 -9.14
C ASN A 53 3.15 12.33 -9.85
N SER A 54 3.10 13.65 -10.00
CA SER A 54 4.17 14.42 -10.65
C SER A 54 5.49 14.44 -9.87
N ILE A 55 5.52 13.99 -8.61
CA ILE A 55 6.68 14.06 -7.72
C ILE A 55 7.33 12.69 -7.52
N TYR A 56 6.54 11.63 -7.36
CA TYR A 56 7.05 10.29 -7.14
C TYR A 56 6.21 9.23 -7.84
N LYS A 57 6.81 8.04 -7.94
CA LYS A 57 6.17 6.80 -8.34
C LYS A 57 6.57 5.72 -7.34
N SER A 58 5.65 4.84 -6.98
CA SER A 58 5.94 3.62 -6.24
C SER A 58 5.42 2.41 -6.99
N VAL A 59 6.18 1.32 -6.89
CA VAL A 59 5.86 0.02 -7.49
C VAL A 59 5.61 -1.01 -6.40
N THR A 60 4.66 -1.90 -6.64
CA THR A 60 4.34 -2.99 -5.73
C THR A 60 5.51 -3.96 -5.67
N VAL A 61 5.88 -4.34 -4.44
CA VAL A 61 6.85 -5.40 -4.16
C VAL A 61 6.11 -6.62 -3.63
N GLN A 62 5.13 -6.40 -2.75
CA GLN A 62 4.30 -7.45 -2.19
C GLN A 62 2.93 -6.89 -1.80
N CYS A 63 1.90 -7.70 -1.97
CA CYS A 63 0.53 -7.40 -1.58
C CYS A 63 -0.07 -8.64 -0.91
N ASP A 64 -0.79 -8.44 0.19
CA ASP A 64 -1.51 -9.49 0.89
C ASP A 64 -2.88 -8.97 1.35
N LEU A 65 -3.91 -9.80 1.23
CA LEU A 65 -5.23 -9.54 1.79
C LEU A 65 -5.27 -10.10 3.22
N SER A 66 -5.50 -9.24 4.21
CA SER A 66 -5.55 -9.59 5.63
C SER A 66 -6.66 -8.80 6.31
N ASP A 67 -7.52 -9.49 7.06
CA ASP A 67 -8.70 -8.92 7.74
C ASP A 67 -9.63 -8.03 6.88
N GLY A 68 -9.75 -8.34 5.58
CA GLY A 68 -10.59 -7.55 4.67
C GLY A 68 -9.96 -6.23 4.23
N GLU A 69 -8.64 -6.09 4.37
CA GLU A 69 -7.85 -4.97 3.87
C GLU A 69 -6.62 -5.48 3.10
N LEU A 70 -6.15 -4.72 2.11
CA LEU A 70 -4.90 -5.02 1.44
C LEU A 70 -3.76 -4.35 2.16
N VAL A 71 -2.72 -5.11 2.48
CA VAL A 71 -1.44 -4.58 2.95
C VAL A 71 -0.47 -4.64 1.78
N VAL A 72 0.07 -3.49 1.39
CA VAL A 72 0.91 -3.34 0.20
C VAL A 72 2.26 -2.77 0.60
N ARG A 73 3.33 -3.54 0.37
CA ARG A 73 4.71 -3.03 0.44
C ARG A 73 5.12 -2.57 -0.93
N THR A 74 5.67 -1.37 -1.00
CA THR A 74 6.11 -0.74 -2.23
C THR A 74 7.56 -0.29 -2.16
N HIS A 75 8.14 -0.16 -3.34
CA HIS A 75 9.45 0.45 -3.55
C HIS A 75 9.27 1.73 -4.37
N LEU A 76 10.01 2.79 -4.03
CA LEU A 76 10.05 4.05 -4.76
C LEU A 76 11.30 4.06 -5.64
N PRO A 77 11.18 3.71 -6.95
CA PRO A 77 12.32 3.76 -7.86
C PRO A 77 12.79 5.20 -8.07
N GLY A 78 14.10 5.39 -8.09
CA GLY A 78 14.74 6.70 -8.30
C GLY A 78 15.63 7.12 -7.14
N ASP A 79 16.14 8.35 -7.23
CA ASP A 79 17.12 8.92 -6.30
C ASP A 79 16.42 9.54 -5.08
N THR A 80 15.71 8.71 -4.31
CA THR A 80 15.01 9.09 -3.08
C THR A 80 15.69 8.47 -1.87
N ILE A 81 15.84 9.21 -0.78
CA ILE A 81 16.47 8.67 0.44
C ILE A 81 15.60 7.57 1.08
N LYS A 82 14.26 7.69 0.97
CA LYS A 82 13.31 6.68 1.45
C LYS A 82 12.80 5.84 0.29
N HIS A 83 13.35 4.64 0.17
CA HIS A 83 13.08 3.73 -0.94
C HIS A 83 11.88 2.83 -0.71
N TRP A 84 11.37 2.70 0.52
CA TRP A 84 10.36 1.70 0.85
C TRP A 84 9.15 2.34 1.53
N ALA A 85 7.96 1.80 1.29
CA ALA A 85 6.76 2.23 1.97
C ALA A 85 5.78 1.07 2.17
N VAL A 86 4.96 1.18 3.21
CA VAL A 86 3.83 0.27 3.48
C VAL A 86 2.56 1.10 3.45
N ALA A 87 1.56 0.60 2.73
CA ALA A 87 0.24 1.18 2.63
C ALA A 87 -0.83 0.12 2.92
N ASN A 88 -1.98 0.58 3.36
CA ASN A 88 -3.18 -0.23 3.54
C ASN A 88 -4.27 0.25 2.56
N VAL A 89 -5.08 -0.67 2.04
CA VAL A 89 -6.26 -0.34 1.24
C VAL A 89 -7.49 -1.06 1.81
N SER A 90 -8.52 -0.28 2.13
CA SER A 90 -9.82 -0.79 2.56
C SER A 90 -10.95 -0.24 1.68
N MET A 91 -12.18 -0.71 1.90
CA MET A 91 -13.36 -0.21 1.19
C MET A 91 -14.31 0.46 2.19
N LYS A 92 -14.75 1.67 1.89
CA LYS A 92 -15.73 2.40 2.73
C LYS A 92 -16.61 3.30 1.87
N GLY A 93 -17.93 3.16 2.03
CA GLY A 93 -18.89 4.04 1.37
C GLY A 93 -18.82 3.99 -0.17
N GLY A 94 -18.49 2.83 -0.75
CA GLY A 94 -18.36 2.66 -2.20
C GLY A 94 -17.05 3.19 -2.80
N LEU A 95 -16.07 3.56 -1.97
CA LEU A 95 -14.75 4.02 -2.39
C LEU A 95 -13.65 3.12 -1.83
N PHE A 96 -12.54 3.03 -2.55
CA PHE A 96 -11.28 2.51 -2.02
C PHE A 96 -10.62 3.58 -1.15
N VAL A 97 -10.13 3.19 0.01
CA VAL A 97 -9.45 4.09 0.97
C VAL A 97 -8.00 3.67 1.05
N HIS A 98 -7.11 4.42 0.39
CA HIS A 98 -5.68 4.19 0.44
C HIS A 98 -5.06 4.95 1.60
N ARG A 99 -4.50 4.23 2.55
CA ARG A 99 -3.85 4.78 3.73
C ARG A 99 -2.34 4.58 3.65
N SER A 100 -1.59 5.66 3.81
CA SER A 100 -0.14 5.57 4.00
C SER A 100 0.15 5.21 5.45
N GLU A 101 0.81 4.08 5.70
CA GLU A 101 1.19 3.68 7.07
C GLU A 101 2.55 4.26 7.44
N SER A 102 3.58 4.00 6.64
CA SER A 102 4.93 4.47 6.91
C SER A 102 5.85 4.38 5.67
N THR A 103 6.94 5.14 5.74
CA THR A 103 8.04 5.14 4.75
C THR A 103 9.36 4.82 5.45
N PHE A 104 10.21 4.04 4.81
CA PHE A 104 11.43 3.47 5.38
C PHE A 104 12.62 3.71 4.46
N TYR A 105 13.79 3.85 5.08
CA TYR A 105 15.08 3.92 4.39
C TYR A 105 15.51 2.54 3.89
N GLU A 106 15.31 1.51 4.72
CA GLU A 106 15.79 0.16 4.50
C GLU A 106 14.65 -0.84 4.32
N LEU A 107 14.91 -1.90 3.56
CA LEU A 107 13.95 -2.98 3.30
C LEU A 107 13.53 -3.69 4.59
N GLN A 108 14.46 -3.93 5.51
CA GLN A 108 14.19 -4.69 6.74
C GLN A 108 13.11 -4.01 7.58
N GLY A 109 13.23 -2.70 7.81
CA GLY A 109 12.21 -1.92 8.53
C GLY A 109 10.83 -1.98 7.86
N ALA A 110 10.80 -1.89 6.53
CA ALA A 110 9.55 -2.01 5.78
C ALA A 110 8.96 -3.42 5.85
N LEU A 111 9.78 -4.47 5.80
CA LEU A 111 9.34 -5.86 5.87
C LEU A 111 8.79 -6.21 7.26
N MET A 112 9.46 -5.80 8.34
CA MET A 112 8.95 -6.03 9.70
C MET A 112 7.57 -5.39 9.90
N HIS A 113 7.43 -4.11 9.54
CA HIS A 113 6.17 -3.39 9.68
C HIS A 113 5.07 -3.97 8.77
N TYR A 114 5.44 -4.39 7.56
CA TYR A 114 4.54 -5.09 6.65
C TYR A 114 4.01 -6.39 7.26
N CYS A 115 4.89 -7.24 7.79
CA CYS A 115 4.50 -8.51 8.41
C CYS A 115 3.60 -8.29 9.63
N GLU A 116 3.90 -7.28 10.46
CA GLU A 116 3.08 -6.88 11.59
C GLU A 116 1.64 -6.56 11.16
N ILE A 117 1.46 -5.67 10.18
CA ILE A 117 0.12 -5.27 9.69
C ILE A 117 -0.57 -6.42 8.98
N ALA A 118 0.16 -7.18 8.15
CA ALA A 118 -0.38 -8.33 7.43
C ALA A 118 -0.69 -9.53 8.35
N LYS A 119 -0.33 -9.46 9.64
CA LYS A 119 -0.43 -10.55 10.63
C LYS A 119 0.30 -11.81 10.20
N LYS A 120 1.47 -11.64 9.58
CA LYS A 120 2.36 -12.72 9.15
C LYS A 120 3.55 -12.82 10.08
N SER A 121 4.09 -14.03 10.23
CA SER A 121 5.39 -14.21 10.87
C SER A 121 6.46 -13.53 10.02
N TYR A 122 7.20 -12.62 10.65
CA TYR A 122 8.48 -12.19 10.11
C TYR A 122 9.48 -13.32 10.40
N ASP A 123 9.90 -14.03 9.36
CA ASP A 123 10.97 -15.01 9.46
C ASP A 123 12.27 -14.27 9.15
N ASP A 124 13.06 -13.98 10.18
CA ASP A 124 14.32 -13.26 9.99
C ASP A 124 15.31 -14.20 9.29
N PRO A 125 15.78 -13.89 8.06
CA PRO A 125 16.80 -14.71 7.41
C PRO A 125 18.12 -14.79 8.19
N PHE A 126 18.34 -13.92 9.19
CA PHE A 126 19.51 -13.95 10.08
C PHE A 126 19.33 -14.81 11.34
N ASP A 127 18.11 -15.24 11.71
CA ASP A 127 17.88 -16.11 12.88
C ASP A 127 18.30 -17.59 12.63
N ASN A 128 18.55 -17.96 11.36
CA ASN A 128 19.06 -19.28 10.99
C ASN A 128 20.59 -19.46 11.16
N TYR A 129 21.25 -18.55 11.87
CA TYR A 129 22.65 -18.68 12.31
C TYR A 129 22.76 -18.92 13.82
N CYS A 130 22.25 -20.06 14.31
CA CYS A 130 22.62 -20.61 15.62
C CYS A 130 22.65 -22.14 15.57
#